data_AF-A9WQ71-F1
#
_entry.id   AF-A9WQ71-F1
#
_cell.length_a   1.000
_cell.length_b   1.000
_cell.length_c   1.000
_cell.angle_alpha   90.00
_cell.angle_beta   90.00
_cell.angle_gamma   90.00
#
_symmetry.space_group_name_H-M   'P 1'
#
loop_
_entity.id
_entity.type
_entity.pdbx_description
1 polymer ?
#
loop_
_entity_poly.entity_id
_entity_poly.type
_entity_poly.pdbx_seq_one_letter_code
_entity_poly.pdbx_strand_id
1 'polypeptide(L)' 'MPLGLLALAISGFGIGLTEFVIMGLLPEVAQTFNVDEPTAGWLISGYALSVAVSGILLTAAVT' A
#
# COMPACT_ATOMS: atom_id res chain seq x y z
N MET A 1 11.46 -10.54 -22.32
CA MET A 1 10.82 -11.18 -21.15
C MET A 1 9.36 -11.46 -21.48
N PRO A 2 8.74 -12.53 -20.96
CA PRO A 2 7.31 -12.80 -21.12
C PRO A 2 6.45 -11.58 -20.73
N LEU A 3 5.43 -11.26 -21.54
CA LEU A 3 4.57 -10.10 -21.29
C LEU A 3 3.86 -10.18 -19.92
N GLY A 4 3.50 -11.39 -19.48
CA GLY A 4 2.91 -11.60 -18.16
C GLY A 4 3.85 -11.25 -17.00
N LEU A 5 5.16 -11.49 -17.15
CA LEU A 5 6.14 -11.09 -16.13
C LEU A 5 6.36 -9.58 -16.11
N LEU A 6 6.28 -8.91 -17.26
CA LEU A 6 6.31 -7.44 -17.30
C LEU A 6 5.06 -6.84 -16.64
N ALA A 7 3.87 -7.38 -16.93
CA ALA A 7 2.64 -6.95 -16.29
C ALA A 7 2.67 -7.16 -14.76
N LEU A 8 3.18 -8.31 -14.31
CA LEU A 8 3.39 -8.59 -12.89
C LEU A 8 4.38 -7.61 -12.25
N ALA A 9 5.52 -7.35 -12.91
CA ALA A 9 6.52 -6.42 -12.41
C ALA A 9 6.00 -4.99 -12.30
N ILE A 10 5.27 -4.50 -13.32
CA ILE A 10 4.64 -3.17 -13.30
C ILE A 10 3.61 -3.08 -12.18
N SER A 11 2.78 -4.11 -11.99
CA SER A 11 1.77 -4.13 -10.94
C SER A 11 2.41 -4.13 -9.54
N GLY A 12 3.40 -4.99 -9.31
CA GLY A 12 4.13 -5.05 -8.04
C GLY A 12 4.89 -3.76 -7.74
N PHE A 13 5.50 -3.13 -8.76
CA PHE A 13 6.15 -1.84 -8.63
C PHE A 13 5.16 -0.72 -8.27
N GLY A 14 4.02 -0.67 -8.94
CA GLY A 14 2.97 0.31 -8.67
C GLY A 14 2.41 0.20 -7.24
N ILE A 15 2.13 -1.03 -6.79
CA ILE A 15 1.69 -1.30 -5.41
C ILE A 15 2.77 -0.84 -4.41
N GLY A 16 4.03 -1.22 -4.63
CA GLY A 16 5.13 -0.81 -3.76
C GLY A 16 5.28 0.72 -3.67
N LEU A 17 5.14 1.45 -4.78
CA LEU A 17 5.19 2.92 -4.77
C LEU A 17 4.13 3.53 -3.84
N THR A 18 2.90 3.00 -3.84
CA THR A 18 1.84 3.51 -2.98
C THR A 18 2.08 3.24 -1.49
N GLU A 19 2.78 2.15 -1.17
CA GLU A 19 3.09 1.73 0.20
C GLU A 19 4.31 2.48 0.79
N PHE A 20 5.37 2.64 0.01
CA PHE A 20 6.63 3.20 0.49
C PHE A 20 6.68 4.73 0.45
N VAL A 21 5.94 5.37 -0.46
CA VAL A 21 5.93 6.85 -0.55
C VAL A 21 5.29 7.47 0.69
N ILE A 22 4.17 6.92 1.18
CA ILE A 22 3.49 7.48 2.35
C ILE A 22 4.34 7.34 3.63
N MET A 23 5.13 6.27 3.76
CA MET A 23 6.07 6.11 4.88
C MET A 23 7.15 7.19 4.85
N GLY A 24 7.63 7.57 3.66
CA GLY A 24 8.58 8.68 3.50
C GLY A 24 7.99 10.07 3.73
N LEU A 25 6.66 10.20 3.64
CA LEU A 25 5.91 11.45 3.85
C LEU A 25 5.19 11.51 5.19
N LEU A 26 5.42 10.52 6.07
CA LEU A 26 4.69 10.39 7.34
C LEU A 26 4.83 11.64 8.23
N PRO A 27 6.02 12.27 8.36
CA PRO A 27 6.16 13.51 9.14
C PRO A 27 5.33 14.67 8.57
N GLU A 28 5.29 14.82 7.25
CA GLU A 28 4.51 15.87 6.56
C GLU A 28 3.00 15.64 6.73
N VAL A 29 2.56 14.38 6.67
CA VAL A 29 1.17 13.99 6.95
C VAL A 29 0.80 14.31 8.39
N ALA A 30 1.64 13.92 9.35
CA ALA A 30 1.44 14.21 10.77
C ALA A 30 1.32 15.73 11.05
N GLN A 31 2.21 16.52 10.44
CA GLN A 31 2.17 17.99 10.51
C GLN A 31 0.88 18.57 9.91
N THR A 32 0.47 18.07 8.74
CA THR A 32 -0.73 18.55 8.02
C THR A 32 -2.00 18.32 8.84
N PHE A 33 -2.10 17.17 9.51
CA PHE A 33 -3.26 16.82 10.33
C PHE A 33 -3.13 17.24 11.80
N ASN A 34 -2.00 17.85 12.19
CA ASN A 34 -1.69 18.26 13.57
C ASN A 34 -1.84 17.11 14.59
N VAL A 35 -1.33 15.93 14.21
CA VAL A 35 -1.28 14.72 15.04
C VAL A 35 0.17 14.28 15.20
N ASP A 36 0.44 13.38 16.14
CA ASP A 36 1.76 12.74 16.26
C ASP A 36 1.96 11.66 15.19
N GLU A 37 3.22 11.37 14.87
CA GLU A 37 3.60 10.37 13.85
C GLU A 37 3.00 8.98 14.10
N PRO A 38 2.95 8.44 15.34
CA PRO A 38 2.27 7.17 15.61
C PRO A 38 0.79 7.20 15.22
N THR A 39 0.10 8.32 15.43
CA THR A 39 -1.30 8.46 15.03
C THR A 39 -1.44 8.51 13.51
N ALA A 40 -0.59 9.26 12.81
CA ALA A 40 -0.56 9.26 11.34
C ALA A 40 -0.28 7.86 10.77
N GLY A 41 0.53 7.05 11.49
CA GLY A 41 0.86 5.68 11.12
C GLY A 41 -0.34 4.73 10.97
N TRP A 42 -1.48 5.02 11.60
CA TRP A 42 -2.70 4.22 11.42
C TRP A 42 -3.20 4.20 9.98
N LEU A 43 -2.90 5.24 9.18
CA LEU A 43 -3.23 5.26 7.75
C LEU A 43 -2.52 4.12 7.00
N ILE A 44 -1.26 3.86 7.33
CA ILE A 44 -0.46 2.78 6.74
C ILE A 44 -1.02 1.43 7.19
N SER A 45 -1.33 1.27 8.49
CA SER A 45 -1.90 0.02 9.01
C SER A 45 -3.27 -0.31 8.40
N GLY A 46 -4.15 0.70 8.25
CA GLY A 46 -5.45 0.53 7.62
C GLY A 46 -5.34 0.12 6.14
N TYR A 47 -4.40 0.71 5.40
CA TYR A 47 -4.08 0.28 4.04
C TYR A 47 -3.59 -1.18 4.01
N ALA A 48 -2.62 -1.55 4.85
CA ALA A 48 -2.06 -2.90 4.89
C ALA A 48 -3.12 -3.97 5.19
N LEU A 49 -4.03 -3.70 6.13
CA LEU A 49 -5.18 -4.56 6.40
C LEU A 49 -6.11 -4.69 5.20
N SER A 50 -6.40 -3.58 4.51
CA SER A 50 -7.25 -3.57 3.32
C SER A 50 -6.66 -4.41 2.19
N VAL A 51 -5.34 -4.32 1.96
CA VAL A 51 -4.61 -5.14 0.98
C VAL A 51 -4.64 -6.61 1.37
N ALA A 52 -4.39 -6.94 2.64
CA ALA A 52 -4.41 -8.32 3.12
C ALA A 52 -5.79 -8.98 2.91
N VAL A 53 -6.87 -8.28 3.26
CA VAL A 53 -8.25 -8.79 3.06
C VAL A 53 -8.58 -8.89 1.57
N SER A 54 -8.27 -7.86 0.78
CA SER A 54 -8.57 -7.85 -0.65
C SER A 54 -7.82 -8.93 -1.41
N GLY A 55 -6.56 -9.21 -1.06
CA GLY A 55 -5.77 -10.27 -1.64
C GLY A 55 -6.40 -11.65 -1.43
N ILE A 56 -6.88 -11.94 -0.22
CA ILE A 56 -7.59 -13.19 0.10
C ILE A 56 -8.89 -13.29 -0.72
N LEU A 57 -9.70 -12.24 -0.71
CA LEU A 57 -11.01 -12.24 -1.38
C LEU A 57 -10.89 -12.33 -2.90
N LEU A 58 -9.98 -11.57 -3.51
CA LEU A 58 -9.74 -11.62 -4.94
C LEU A 58 -9.22 -12.98 -5.36
N THR A 59 -8.25 -13.55 -4.62
CA THR A 59 -7.74 -14.89 -4.91
C THR A 59 -8.88 -15.90 -4.88
N ALA A 60 -9.67 -15.92 -3.81
CA ALA A 60 -10.82 -16.82 -3.68
C ALA A 60 -11.88 -16.65 -4.78
N ALA A 61 -12.01 -15.46 -5.37
CA ALA A 61 -12.97 -15.19 -6.45
C ALA A 61 -12.47 -15.59 -7.85
N VAL A 62 -11.15 -15.71 -8.05
CA VAL A 62 -10.54 -15.97 -9.37
C VAL A 62 -9.84 -17.32 -9.48
N THR A 63 -9.77 -18.09 -8.39
CA THR A 63 -9.31 -19.49 -8.34
C THR A 63 -10.49 -20.44 -8.21
#